data_AF-A0A8T7GGI9-F1
#
_entry.id   AF-A0A8T7GGI9-F1
#
_cell.length_a   1.000
_cell.length_b   1.000
_cell.length_c   1.000
_cell.angle_alpha   90.00
_cell.angle_beta   90.00
_cell.angle_gamma   90.00
#
_symmetry.space_group_name_H-M   'P 1'
#
loop_
_entity.id
_entity.type
_entity.pdbx_description
1 polymer ?
#
loop_
_entity_poly.entity_id
_entity_poly.type
_entity_poly.pdbx_seq_one_letter_code
_entity_poly.pdbx_strand_id
1 'polypeptide(L)' 'MMQVCITYDKVRFEEKALYDKAQEKGLKAMMVDAKTITLNTDSKKEDLALGDVILQRSVSHYRGLYLTACLEFL' A
#
# COMPACT_ATOMS: atom_id res chain seq x y z
N MET A 1 -7.53 -0.52 15.89
CA MET A 1 -7.98 0.70 15.17
C MET A 1 -7.41 0.59 13.78
N MET A 2 -8.27 0.64 12.75
CA MET A 2 -7.92 0.35 11.36
C MET A 2 -6.84 1.30 10.83
N GLN A 3 -5.80 0.76 10.18
CA GLN A 3 -4.71 1.50 9.54
C GLN A 3 -4.79 1.38 8.02
N VAL A 4 -4.82 2.53 7.35
CA VAL A 4 -4.82 2.64 5.89
C VAL A 4 -3.37 2.70 5.39
N CYS A 5 -3.03 1.86 4.42
CA CYS A 5 -1.72 1.77 3.80
C CYS A 5 -1.81 2.19 2.33
N ILE A 6 -1.19 3.30 1.97
CA ILE A 6 -1.16 3.82 0.60
C ILE A 6 0.12 3.33 -0.08
N THR A 7 0.00 2.38 -1.02
CA THR A 7 1.14 1.81 -1.73
C THR A 7 1.42 2.54 -3.04
N TYR A 8 2.66 2.96 -3.27
CA TYR A 8 3.06 3.77 -4.44
C TYR A 8 4.41 3.30 -4.99
N ASP A 9 4.74 3.56 -6.24
CA ASP A 9 6.09 3.36 -6.80
C ASP A 9 6.82 4.70 -7.10
N LYS A 10 6.02 5.74 -7.34
CA LYS A 10 6.41 7.14 -7.44
C LYS A 10 5.37 7.98 -6.72
N VAL A 11 5.78 8.77 -5.74
CA VAL A 11 4.88 9.69 -5.04
C VAL A 11 4.50 10.83 -5.98
N ARG A 12 3.20 11.00 -6.26
CA ARG A 12 2.66 12.19 -6.91
C ARG A 12 1.81 12.99 -5.92
N PHE A 13 1.24 14.09 -6.40
CA PHE A 13 0.37 14.94 -5.60
C PHE A 13 -0.83 14.14 -5.04
N GLU A 14 -1.39 13.25 -5.84
CA GLU A 14 -2.57 12.44 -5.51
C GLU A 14 -2.32 11.56 -4.29
N GLU A 15 -1.19 10.86 -4.24
CA GLU A 15 -0.84 9.99 -3.11
C GLU A 15 -0.61 10.78 -1.82
N LYS A 16 0.03 11.95 -1.93
CA LYS A 16 0.25 12.84 -0.78
C LYS A 16 -1.07 13.42 -0.27
N ALA A 17 -1.94 13.89 -1.17
CA ALA A 17 -3.25 14.42 -0.81
C ALA A 17 -4.14 13.38 -0.12
N LEU A 18 -4.08 12.11 -0.54
CA LEU A 18 -4.78 11.01 0.12
C LEU A 18 -4.26 10.78 1.55
N TYR A 19 -2.95 10.79 1.74
CA TYR A 19 -2.33 10.63 3.05
C TYR A 19 -2.73 11.78 4.00
N ASP A 20 -2.56 13.02 3.55
CA ASP A 20 -2.89 14.21 4.34
C ASP A 20 -4.38 14.20 4.74
N LYS A 21 -5.28 13.89 3.80
CA LYS A 21 -6.73 13.78 4.09
C LYS A 21 -7.08 12.63 5.04
N ALA A 22 -6.35 11.52 4.98
CA ALA A 22 -6.56 10.43 5.94
C ALA A 22 -6.16 10.86 7.35
N GLN A 23 -5.03 11.57 7.49
CA GLN A 23 -4.60 12.13 8.77
C GLN A 23 -5.57 13.19 9.31
N GLU A 24 -6.04 14.11 8.47
CA GLU A 24 -7.04 15.12 8.84
C GLU A 24 -8.35 14.49 9.35
N LYS A 25 -8.74 13.33 8.82
CA LYS A 25 -9.91 12.56 9.28
C LYS A 25 -9.66 11.75 10.55
N GLY A 26 -8.47 11.84 11.14
CA GLY A 26 -8.09 11.08 12.34
C GLY A 26 -7.87 9.59 12.08
N LEU A 27 -7.69 9.18 10.82
CA LEU A 27 -7.36 7.80 10.48
C LEU A 27 -5.85 7.56 10.64
N LYS A 28 -5.48 6.37 11.11
CA LYS A 28 -4.08 5.93 11.00
C LYS A 28 -3.79 5.68 9.54
N ALA A 29 -2.85 6.42 8.97
CA ALA A 29 -2.40 6.26 7.59
C ALA A 29 -0.90 6.03 7.54
N MET A 30 -0.44 5.23 6.58
CA MET A 30 0.97 5.06 6.24
C MET A 30 1.15 5.06 4.73
N MET A 31 2.33 5.47 4.29
CA MET A 31 2.75 5.41 2.89
C MET A 31 3.83 4.35 2.74
N VAL A 32 3.68 3.46 1.75
CA VAL A 32 4.62 2.35 1.50
C VAL A 32 5.08 2.36 0.05
N ASP A 33 6.40 2.32 -0.14
CA ASP A 33 6.96 2.16 -1.48
C ASP A 33 6.82 0.71 -1.94
N ALA A 34 5.98 0.49 -2.95
CA ALA A 34 5.72 -0.80 -3.58
C ALA A 34 6.97 -1.44 -4.22
N LYS A 35 8.08 -0.71 -4.38
CA LYS A 35 9.36 -1.27 -4.81
C LYS A 35 10.10 -2.00 -3.69
N THR A 36 9.82 -1.71 -2.43
CA THR A 36 10.45 -2.39 -1.28
C THR A 36 9.71 -3.67 -0.90
N ILE A 37 8.48 -3.84 -1.37
CA ILE A 37 7.69 -5.05 -1.16
C ILE A 37 8.22 -6.15 -2.10
N THR A 38 8.72 -7.22 -1.50
CA THR A 38 9.16 -8.44 -2.20
C THR A 38 8.30 -9.60 -1.71
N LEU A 39 7.78 -10.39 -2.64
CA LEU A 39 6.90 -11.51 -2.35
C LEU A 39 7.45 -12.76 -3.02
N ASN A 40 7.34 -13.88 -2.33
CA ASN A 40 7.61 -15.22 -2.82
C ASN A 40 6.46 -16.17 -2.45
N THR A 41 6.57 -17.44 -2.80
CA THR A 41 5.52 -18.45 -2.57
C THR A 41 5.28 -18.78 -1.11
N ASP A 42 6.22 -18.43 -0.22
CA ASP A 42 6.15 -18.72 1.22
C ASP A 42 5.81 -17.47 2.06
N SER A 43 5.65 -16.32 1.41
CA SER A 43 5.37 -15.05 2.09
C SER A 43 4.02 -15.11 2.78
N LYS A 44 3.94 -14.53 3.98
CA LYS A 44 2.68 -14.37 4.71
C LYS A 44 2.38 -12.90 4.94
N LYS A 45 1.11 -12.61 5.24
CA LYS A 45 0.66 -11.25 5.53
C LYS A 45 1.42 -10.64 6.72
N GLU A 46 1.75 -11.43 7.73
CA GLU A 46 2.45 -10.96 8.93
C GLU A 46 3.91 -10.56 8.66
N ASP A 47 4.50 -11.04 7.57
CA ASP A 47 5.86 -10.71 7.17
C ASP A 47 5.95 -9.31 6.51
N LEU A 48 4.80 -8.72 6.16
CA LEU A 48 4.71 -7.47 5.46
C LEU A 48 4.36 -6.33 6.41
N ALA A 49 5.15 -5.26 6.38
CA ALA A 49 4.86 -4.02 7.10
C ALA A 49 3.75 -3.21 6.41
N LEU A 50 2.55 -3.78 6.35
CA LEU A 50 1.36 -3.22 5.70
C LEU A 50 0.25 -2.97 6.72
N GLY A 51 -0.62 -2.01 6.40
CA GLY A 51 -1.81 -1.71 7.18
C GLY A 51 -2.97 -2.70 6.93
N ASP A 52 -4.06 -2.50 7.65
CA ASP A 52 -5.27 -3.33 7.54
C ASP A 52 -5.96 -3.18 6.17
N VAL A 53 -5.93 -1.98 5.59
CA VAL A 53 -6.55 -1.65 4.30
C VAL A 53 -5.49 -1.07 3.38
N ILE A 54 -5.37 -1.64 2.17
CA ILE A 54 -4.36 -1.22 1.20
C ILE A 54 -5.03 -0.42 0.07
N LEU A 55 -4.53 0.79 -0.16
CA LEU A 55 -4.86 1.64 -1.29
C LEU A 55 -3.73 1.54 -2.32
N GLN A 56 -3.95 0.75 -3.37
CA GLN A 56 -2.99 0.60 -4.46
C GLN A 56 -2.97 1.84 -5.35
N ARG A 57 -1.79 2.48 -5.45
CA ARG A 57 -1.59 3.76 -6.15
C ARG A 57 -0.34 3.79 -7.03
N SER A 58 0.29 2.65 -7.30
CA SER A 58 1.45 2.55 -8.21
C SER A 58 1.07 3.04 -9.61
N VAL A 59 1.98 3.80 -10.23
CA VAL A 59 1.89 4.31 -11.60
C VAL A 59 2.12 3.19 -12.61
N SER A 60 3.05 2.27 -12.31
CA SER A 60 3.27 1.09 -13.12
C SER A 60 2.06 0.15 -13.05
N HIS A 61 1.42 -0.07 -14.21
CA HIS A 61 0.29 -0.98 -14.33
C HIS A 61 0.64 -2.39 -13.84
N TYR A 62 1.76 -2.95 -14.31
CA TYR A 62 2.18 -4.30 -13.92
C TYR A 62 2.46 -4.42 -12.42
N ARG A 63 3.13 -3.42 -11.83
CA ARG A 63 3.39 -3.43 -10.39
C ARG A 63 2.08 -3.39 -9.61
N GLY A 64 1.16 -2.52 -10.01
CA GLY A 64 -0.14 -2.42 -9.35
C GLY A 64 -0.95 -3.70 -9.47
N LEU A 65 -1.05 -4.25 -10.68
CA LEU A 65 -1.79 -5.47 -10.96
C LEU A 65 -1.25 -6.66 -10.15
N TYR A 66 0.05 -6.95 -10.28
CA TYR A 66 0.62 -8.14 -9.65
C TYR A 66 0.77 -8.00 -8.15
N LEU A 67 1.10 -6.81 -7.63
CA LEU A 67 1.15 -6.60 -6.18
C LEU A 67 -0.24 -6.79 -5.57
N THR A 68 -1.30 -6.23 -6.16
CA THR A 68 -2.67 -6.44 -5.67
C THR A 68 -3.05 -7.92 -5.71
N ALA A 69 -2.78 -8.61 -6.82
CA ALA A 69 -3.09 -10.04 -6.95
C ALA A 69 -2.40 -10.89 -5.86
N CYS A 70 -1.14 -10.59 -5.55
CA CYS A 70 -0.45 -11.29 -4.46
C CYS A 70 -1.04 -10.94 -3.09
N LEU A 71 -1.33 -9.66 -2.83
CA LEU A 71 -1.88 -9.21 -1.55
C LEU A 71 -3.31 -9.72 -1.26
N GLU A 72 -4.12 -9.96 -2.29
CA GLU A 72 -5.45 -10.55 -2.14
C GLU A 72 -5.42 -12.05 -1.78
N PHE A 73 -4.28 -12.72 -2.01
CA PHE A 73 -4.11 -14.14 -1.72
C PHE A 73 -3.42 -14.42 -0.37
N LEU A 74 -2.87 -13.37 0.28
CA LEU A 74 -2.17 -13.43 1.57
C LEU A 74 -3.11 -13.21 2.76
#